data_AF-A0A085VXE9-F1
#
_entry.id   AF-A0A085VXE9-F1
#
_cell.length_a   1.000
_cell.length_b   1.000
_cell.length_c   1.000
_cell.angle_alpha   90.00
_cell.angle_beta   90.00
_cell.angle_gamma   90.00
#
_symmetry.space_group_name_H-M   'P 1'
#
loop_
_entity.id
_entity.type
_entity.pdbx_description
1 polymer ?
#
loop_
_entity_poly.entity_id
_entity_poly.type
_entity_poly.pdbx_seq_one_letter_code
_entity_poly.pdbx_strand_id
1 'polypeptide(L)'
;MKPLTPPPGVTVCRCYRRVSSDEQDPEVQRARMQAFCDERGWFPVWYVEVAKGTKNDRAEFLRAVGDAMAGMEQQPQAFLVWALDRFGRDQAFMLLQIQSLEAAGVTCASIAEKWLEEDDDNKPILLGVTSGMAATELKRLRRRSKEGQDHARAQGKHIGRPFKNLALLQEAARLVVSGECSIRKAAQQVSRGLPKVPEQPGGLCRISAASLRRFLNGTWEGQGGPAKPLEHPRRRAGRPQNPSAQDR
;
A
#
# COMPACT_ATOMS: atom_id res chain seq x y z
N MET A 1 -1.07 23.92 -17.87
CA MET A 1 -1.70 25.03 -17.13
C MET A 1 -0.66 25.59 -16.18
N LYS A 2 -0.37 26.90 -16.22
CA LYS A 2 0.40 27.56 -15.16
C LYS A 2 -0.33 27.33 -13.83
N PRO A 3 0.36 26.99 -12.72
CA PRO A 3 -0.29 27.00 -11.43
C PRO A 3 -0.85 28.42 -11.21
N LEU A 4 -2.13 28.48 -10.89
CA LEU A 4 -2.83 29.74 -10.68
C LEU A 4 -2.28 30.28 -9.35
N THR A 5 -1.45 31.32 -9.43
CA THR A 5 -0.81 31.89 -8.25
C THR A 5 -1.88 32.55 -7.39
N PRO A 6 -1.97 32.23 -6.09
CA PRO A 6 -2.93 32.86 -5.21
C PRO A 6 -2.70 34.39 -5.16
N PRO A 7 -3.76 35.21 -5.16
CA PRO A 7 -3.64 36.65 -4.99
C PRO A 7 -3.03 36.99 -3.62
N PRO A 8 -2.20 38.04 -3.50
CA PRO A 8 -1.65 38.46 -2.21
C PRO A 8 -2.76 38.75 -1.18
N GLY A 9 -2.55 38.31 0.05
CA GLY A 9 -3.48 38.55 1.16
C GLY A 9 -4.73 37.66 1.19
N VAL A 10 -4.90 36.77 0.21
CA VAL A 10 -5.99 35.79 0.20
C VAL A 10 -5.56 34.51 0.93
N THR A 11 -6.46 33.96 1.74
CA THR A 11 -6.21 32.66 2.39
C THR A 11 -6.11 31.56 1.35
N VAL A 12 -4.98 30.86 1.31
CA VAL A 12 -4.77 29.75 0.38
C VAL A 12 -5.22 28.44 1.04
N CYS A 13 -6.27 27.83 0.50
CA CYS A 13 -6.88 26.64 1.06
C CYS A 13 -6.37 25.36 0.38
N ARG A 14 -5.67 24.50 1.12
CA ARG A 14 -5.29 23.14 0.68
C ARG A 14 -6.50 22.22 0.80
N CYS A 15 -7.18 21.98 -0.31
CA CYS A 15 -8.37 21.14 -0.41
C CYS A 15 -7.97 19.69 -0.68
N TYR A 16 -7.99 18.84 0.35
CA TYR A 16 -7.67 17.43 0.24
C TYR A 16 -8.93 16.57 0.12
N ARG A 17 -8.91 15.65 -0.84
CA ARG A 17 -9.90 14.57 -0.95
C ARG A 17 -9.25 13.26 -1.33
N ARG A 18 -9.84 12.17 -0.86
CA ARG A 18 -9.49 10.82 -1.27
C ARG A 18 -10.66 10.22 -2.04
N VAL A 19 -10.38 9.77 -3.25
CA VAL A 19 -11.38 9.10 -4.10
C VAL A 19 -10.98 7.66 -4.36
N SER A 20 -11.96 6.75 -4.38
CA SER A 20 -11.72 5.40 -4.89
C SER A 20 -11.93 5.35 -6.41
N SER A 21 -11.35 4.36 -7.09
CA SER A 21 -11.57 4.17 -8.53
C SER A 21 -13.03 3.94 -8.90
N ASP A 22 -13.82 3.49 -7.93
CA ASP A 22 -15.22 3.07 -8.11
C ASP A 22 -16.20 4.12 -7.54
N GLU A 23 -15.68 5.28 -7.10
CA GLU A 23 -16.50 6.33 -6.52
C GLU A 23 -17.32 7.03 -7.59
N GLN A 24 -18.64 7.00 -7.42
CA GLN A 24 -19.58 7.43 -8.46
C GLN A 24 -19.71 8.96 -8.57
N ASP A 25 -19.41 9.73 -7.51
CA ASP A 25 -19.66 11.19 -7.48
C ASP A 25 -18.47 12.06 -7.00
N PRO A 26 -17.28 11.96 -7.61
CA PRO A 26 -16.15 12.83 -7.26
C PRO A 26 -16.42 14.30 -7.59
N GLU A 27 -17.29 14.61 -8.55
CA GLU A 27 -17.60 15.98 -8.94
C GLU A 27 -18.47 16.71 -7.91
N VAL A 28 -19.43 16.02 -7.29
CA VAL A 28 -20.29 16.59 -6.23
C VAL A 28 -19.47 17.01 -5.03
N GLN A 29 -18.49 16.20 -4.63
CA GLN A 29 -17.59 16.55 -3.52
C GLN A 29 -16.76 17.79 -3.84
N ARG A 30 -16.22 17.87 -5.07
CA ARG A 30 -15.46 19.04 -5.51
C ARG A 30 -16.31 20.29 -5.47
N ALA A 31 -17.52 20.24 -6.02
CA ALA A 31 -18.40 21.39 -6.13
C ALA A 31 -18.75 21.97 -4.76
N ARG A 32 -19.05 21.10 -3.77
CA ARG A 32 -19.32 21.55 -2.40
C ARG A 32 -18.10 22.14 -1.71
N MET A 33 -16.93 21.53 -1.87
CA MET A 33 -15.68 22.08 -1.32
C MET A 33 -15.33 23.42 -1.98
N GLN A 34 -15.57 23.56 -3.28
CA GLN A 34 -15.37 24.81 -4.01
C GLN A 34 -16.30 25.90 -3.46
N ALA A 35 -17.59 25.61 -3.33
CA ALA A 35 -18.56 26.55 -2.76
C ALA A 35 -18.17 26.97 -1.34
N PHE A 36 -17.70 26.03 -0.52
CA PHE A 36 -17.21 26.32 0.83
C PHE A 36 -16.04 27.32 0.83
N CYS A 37 -15.10 27.17 -0.11
CA CYS A 37 -13.99 28.12 -0.28
C CYS A 37 -14.49 29.48 -0.79
N ASP A 38 -15.39 29.47 -1.77
CA ASP A 38 -15.93 30.69 -2.40
C ASP A 38 -16.67 31.56 -1.37
N GLU A 39 -17.48 30.94 -0.50
CA GLU A 39 -18.20 31.62 0.61
C GLU A 39 -17.25 32.33 1.58
N ARG A 40 -16.00 31.88 1.69
CA ARG A 40 -14.97 32.43 2.59
C ARG A 40 -13.96 33.31 1.86
N GLY A 41 -14.09 33.45 0.54
CA GLY A 41 -13.07 34.10 -0.29
C GLY A 41 -11.72 33.38 -0.24
N TRP A 42 -11.69 32.07 0.04
CA TRP A 42 -10.46 31.29 0.06
C TRP A 42 -10.07 30.86 -1.34
N PHE A 43 -8.77 30.75 -1.60
CA PHE A 43 -8.22 30.28 -2.85
C PHE A 43 -7.95 28.77 -2.81
N PRO A 44 -8.74 27.91 -3.48
CA PRO A 44 -8.59 26.47 -3.36
C PRO A 44 -7.44 25.91 -4.22
N VAL A 45 -6.56 25.14 -3.58
CA VAL A 45 -5.53 24.31 -4.22
C VAL A 45 -5.86 22.85 -3.94
N TRP A 46 -6.02 22.06 -5.00
CA TRP A 46 -6.60 20.72 -4.91
C TRP A 46 -5.55 19.61 -4.80
N TYR A 47 -5.77 18.70 -3.86
CA TYR A 47 -4.96 17.50 -3.61
C TYR A 47 -5.89 16.29 -3.67
N VAL A 48 -5.64 15.38 -4.60
CA VAL A 48 -6.53 14.25 -4.88
C VAL A 48 -5.78 12.94 -4.73
N GLU A 49 -6.11 12.22 -3.66
CA GLU A 49 -5.58 10.90 -3.41
C GLU A 49 -6.44 9.84 -4.11
N VAL A 50 -5.86 9.00 -4.96
CA VAL A 50 -6.58 7.91 -5.63
C VAL A 50 -6.28 6.60 -4.92
N ALA A 51 -7.26 6.07 -4.18
CA ALA A 51 -7.12 4.81 -3.47
C ALA A 51 -7.01 3.62 -4.46
N LYS A 52 -5.79 3.11 -4.69
CA LYS A 52 -5.55 1.89 -5.49
C LYS A 52 -5.07 0.75 -4.59
N GLY A 53 -5.92 -0.24 -4.37
CA GLY A 53 -5.61 -1.44 -3.58
C GLY A 53 -5.31 -1.14 -2.10
N THR A 54 -4.40 -1.91 -1.49
CA THR A 54 -4.05 -1.80 -0.06
C THR A 54 -2.92 -0.81 0.23
N LYS A 55 -2.38 -0.10 -0.78
CA LYS A 55 -1.34 0.91 -0.56
C LYS A 55 -1.95 2.18 0.02
N ASN A 56 -1.26 2.73 1.00
CA ASN A 56 -1.74 3.79 1.87
C ASN A 56 -0.57 4.74 2.17
N ASP A 57 0.11 5.19 1.10
CA ASP A 57 1.28 6.07 1.18
C ASP A 57 0.92 7.54 1.39
N ARG A 58 -0.36 7.92 1.20
CA ARG A 58 -0.91 9.24 1.56
C ARG A 58 -0.09 10.40 1.02
N ALA A 59 0.52 10.21 -0.15
CA ALA A 59 1.49 11.15 -0.70
C ALA A 59 0.86 12.53 -0.92
N GLU A 60 -0.37 12.59 -1.43
CA GLU A 60 -1.05 13.87 -1.67
C GLU A 60 -1.50 14.54 -0.38
N PHE A 61 -1.85 13.75 0.65
CA PHE A 61 -2.17 14.30 1.97
C PHE A 61 -0.95 14.95 2.61
N LEU A 62 0.18 14.24 2.65
CA LEU A 62 1.43 14.75 3.23
C LEU A 62 1.95 15.96 2.44
N ARG A 63 1.81 15.94 1.11
CA ARG A 63 2.14 17.09 0.26
C ARG A 63 1.26 18.30 0.62
N ALA A 64 -0.04 18.11 0.80
CA ALA A 64 -0.95 19.17 1.21
C ALA A 64 -0.57 19.78 2.57
N VAL A 65 -0.24 18.93 3.56
CA VAL A 65 0.21 19.34 4.89
C VAL A 65 1.51 20.15 4.80
N GLY A 66 2.50 19.63 4.06
CA GLY A 66 3.77 20.33 3.86
C GLY A 66 3.63 21.67 3.15
N ASP A 67 2.81 21.71 2.10
CA ASP A 67 2.56 22.93 1.32
C ASP A 67 1.76 23.97 2.13
N ALA A 68 0.90 23.55 3.08
CA ALA A 68 0.25 24.46 4.02
C ALA A 68 1.28 25.07 4.98
N MET A 69 2.10 24.24 5.63
CA MET A 69 3.13 24.70 6.57
C MET A 69 4.12 25.67 5.91
N ALA A 70 4.64 25.32 4.73
CA ALA A 70 5.60 26.15 4.00
C ALA A 70 4.99 27.46 3.45
N GLY A 71 3.65 27.52 3.34
CA GLY A 71 2.89 28.67 2.86
C GLY A 71 2.59 29.73 3.92
N MET A 72 2.81 29.42 5.19
CA MET A 72 2.44 30.28 6.33
C MET A 72 3.23 31.59 6.39
N GLU A 73 4.47 31.60 5.89
CA GLU A 73 5.31 32.80 5.88
C GLU A 73 4.85 33.83 4.84
N GLN A 74 4.16 33.38 3.79
CA GLN A 74 3.79 34.23 2.67
C GLN A 74 2.34 34.74 2.79
N GLN A 75 1.41 33.88 3.20
CA GLN A 75 -0.03 34.15 3.17
C GLN A 75 -0.77 33.32 4.24
N PRO A 76 -1.96 33.74 4.71
CA PRO A 76 -2.80 32.89 5.55
C PRO A 76 -3.11 31.56 4.85
N GLN A 77 -3.10 30.46 5.59
CA GLN A 77 -3.36 29.13 5.04
C GLN A 77 -4.60 28.51 5.68
N ALA A 78 -5.34 27.76 4.88
CA ALA A 78 -6.39 26.89 5.36
C ALA A 78 -6.19 25.46 4.86
N PHE A 79 -6.72 24.49 5.59
CA PHE A 79 -6.70 23.07 5.23
C PHE A 79 -8.13 22.52 5.27
N LEU A 80 -8.65 22.12 4.11
CA LEU A 80 -10.02 21.65 3.96
C LEU A 80 -10.03 20.17 3.60
N VAL A 81 -10.74 19.37 4.40
CA VAL A 81 -11.00 17.96 4.11
C VAL A 81 -12.49 17.72 3.87
N TRP A 82 -12.82 16.68 3.11
CA TRP A 82 -14.22 16.30 2.92
C TRP A 82 -14.87 15.77 4.21
N ALA A 83 -14.22 14.81 4.87
CA ALA A 83 -14.72 14.19 6.10
C ALA A 83 -13.58 13.49 6.86
N LEU A 84 -13.60 13.52 8.18
CA LEU A 84 -12.58 12.90 9.04
C LEU A 84 -12.68 11.37 9.07
N ASP A 85 -13.87 10.81 8.87
CA ASP A 85 -14.16 9.36 8.94
C ASP A 85 -13.69 8.57 7.70
N ARG A 86 -13.64 9.20 6.53
CA ARG A 86 -13.29 8.56 5.24
C ARG A 86 -11.81 8.20 5.07
N PHE A 87 -11.02 8.36 6.12
CA PHE A 87 -9.60 8.03 6.09
C PHE A 87 -9.29 6.60 6.55
N GLY A 88 -10.25 5.82 7.04
CA GLY A 88 -10.03 4.40 7.32
C GLY A 88 -8.89 4.17 8.34
N ARG A 89 -7.87 3.36 7.99
CA ARG A 89 -6.84 2.89 8.94
C ARG A 89 -5.90 3.95 9.52
N ASP A 90 -5.88 5.19 8.99
CA ASP A 90 -4.97 6.25 9.46
C ASP A 90 -5.71 7.48 10.02
N GLN A 91 -6.99 7.34 10.38
CA GLN A 91 -7.76 8.47 10.91
C GLN A 91 -7.06 9.15 12.11
N ALA A 92 -6.46 8.37 13.02
CA ALA A 92 -5.69 8.90 14.15
C ALA A 92 -4.44 9.70 13.70
N PHE A 93 -3.75 9.26 12.64
CA PHE A 93 -2.59 9.97 12.10
C PHE A 93 -3.01 11.31 11.50
N MET A 94 -4.11 11.34 10.76
CA MET A 94 -4.63 12.56 10.16
C MET A 94 -5.07 13.57 11.22
N LEU A 95 -5.76 13.13 12.27
CA LEU A 95 -6.16 14.00 13.39
C LEU A 95 -4.93 14.63 14.06
N LEU A 96 -3.84 13.88 14.21
CA LEU A 96 -2.56 14.42 14.69
C LEU A 96 -1.97 15.47 13.74
N GLN A 97 -2.06 15.27 12.43
CA GLN A 97 -1.61 16.27 11.45
C GLN A 97 -2.48 17.52 11.48
N ILE A 98 -3.80 17.39 11.62
CA ILE A 98 -4.73 18.51 11.77
C ILE A 98 -4.38 19.32 13.02
N GLN A 99 -4.18 18.65 14.16
CA GLN A 99 -3.72 19.32 15.39
C GLN A 99 -2.38 20.06 15.21
N SER A 100 -1.45 19.47 14.45
CA SER A 100 -0.15 20.09 14.15
C SER A 100 -0.30 21.34 13.28
N LEU A 101 -1.20 21.30 12.29
CA LEU A 101 -1.52 22.42 11.42
C LEU A 101 -2.16 23.57 12.20
N GLU A 102 -3.12 23.27 13.07
CA GLU A 102 -3.78 24.27 13.92
C GLU A 102 -2.79 24.91 14.89
N ALA A 103 -1.91 24.11 15.51
CA ALA A 103 -0.85 24.63 16.36
C ALA A 103 0.13 25.55 15.63
N ALA A 104 0.28 25.38 14.30
CA ALA A 104 1.08 26.26 13.45
C ALA A 104 0.29 27.50 12.96
N GLY A 105 -1.00 27.60 13.25
CA GLY A 105 -1.86 28.73 12.84
C GLY A 105 -2.62 28.51 11.53
N VAL A 106 -2.64 27.29 10.98
CA VAL A 106 -3.44 26.96 9.79
C VAL A 106 -4.90 26.75 10.18
N THR A 107 -5.83 27.43 9.51
CA THR A 107 -7.27 27.21 9.71
C THR A 107 -7.69 25.87 9.14
N CYS A 108 -8.08 24.92 9.98
CA CYS A 108 -8.55 23.61 9.53
C CYS A 108 -10.09 23.56 9.48
N ALA A 109 -10.64 22.94 8.44
CA ALA A 109 -12.08 22.80 8.25
C ALA A 109 -12.44 21.45 7.62
N SER A 110 -13.67 20.99 7.86
CA SER A 110 -14.23 19.80 7.24
C SER A 110 -15.63 20.08 6.70
N ILE A 111 -15.96 19.48 5.55
CA ILE A 111 -17.33 19.56 4.98
C ILE A 111 -18.32 18.74 5.82
N ALA A 112 -17.92 17.56 6.31
CA ALA A 112 -18.79 16.69 7.09
C ALA A 112 -18.84 17.09 8.58
N GLU A 113 -17.73 17.58 9.14
CA GLU A 113 -17.59 17.92 10.55
C GLU A 113 -17.48 19.44 10.74
N LYS A 114 -18.63 20.12 10.80
CA LYS A 114 -18.70 21.58 10.96
C LYS A 114 -17.96 22.12 12.19
N TRP A 115 -17.98 21.35 13.29
CA TRP A 115 -17.31 21.68 14.55
C TRP A 115 -15.79 21.83 14.41
N LEU A 116 -15.18 21.33 13.32
CA LEU A 116 -13.74 21.46 13.10
C LEU A 116 -13.35 22.90 12.76
N GLU A 117 -14.23 23.67 12.12
CA GLU A 117 -13.95 25.06 11.75
C GLU A 117 -14.12 26.02 12.93
N GLU A 118 -15.08 25.73 13.81
CA GLU A 118 -15.46 26.61 14.90
C GLU A 118 -14.30 26.80 15.90
N ASP A 119 -13.99 28.06 16.24
CA ASP A 119 -13.05 28.41 17.30
C ASP A 119 -13.78 28.33 18.66
N ASP A 120 -14.17 27.11 19.02
CA ASP A 120 -14.83 26.77 20.28
C ASP A 120 -13.81 26.19 21.26
N ASP A 121 -13.87 26.59 22.53
CA ASP A 121 -13.13 26.01 23.65
C ASP A 121 -13.29 24.47 23.74
N ASN A 122 -14.40 23.93 23.20
CA ASN A 122 -14.67 22.49 23.14
C ASN A 122 -13.92 21.75 22.04
N LYS A 123 -13.37 22.45 21.03
CA LYS A 123 -12.74 21.83 19.86
C LYS A 123 -11.57 20.90 20.20
N PRO A 124 -10.64 21.24 21.13
CA PRO A 124 -9.61 20.30 21.58
C PRO A 124 -10.17 19.01 22.20
N ILE A 125 -11.28 19.11 22.93
CA ILE A 125 -11.96 17.96 23.54
C ILE A 125 -12.55 17.06 22.44
N LEU A 126 -13.26 17.65 21.47
CA LEU A 126 -13.84 16.93 20.35
C LEU A 126 -12.77 16.23 19.48
N LEU A 127 -11.65 16.90 19.23
CA LEU A 127 -10.49 16.30 18.56
C LEU A 127 -9.93 15.11 19.34
N GLY A 128 -9.78 15.25 20.66
CA GLY A 128 -9.27 14.19 21.54
C GLY A 128 -10.19 12.97 21.57
N VAL A 129 -11.50 13.18 21.76
CA VAL A 129 -12.51 12.11 21.76
C VAL A 129 -12.55 11.40 20.41
N THR A 130 -12.61 12.15 19.32
CA THR A 130 -12.63 11.60 17.95
C THR A 130 -11.36 10.78 17.67
N SER A 131 -10.20 11.27 18.11
CA SER A 131 -8.91 10.55 17.99
C SER A 131 -8.89 9.25 18.78
N GLY A 132 -9.39 9.26 20.02
CA GLY A 132 -9.49 8.08 20.87
C GLY A 132 -10.45 7.03 20.30
N MET A 133 -11.59 7.46 19.76
CA MET A 133 -12.55 6.60 19.08
C MET A 133 -11.95 5.94 17.85
N ALA A 134 -11.28 6.72 17.00
CA ALA A 134 -10.59 6.24 15.80
C ALA A 134 -9.53 5.18 16.13
N ALA A 135 -8.70 5.43 17.16
CA ALA A 135 -7.68 4.49 17.61
C ALA A 135 -8.30 3.18 18.15
N THR A 136 -9.43 3.27 18.83
CA THR A 136 -10.15 2.11 19.38
C THR A 136 -10.76 1.25 18.27
N GLU A 137 -11.39 1.86 17.26
CA GLU A 137 -11.97 1.12 16.14
C GLU A 137 -10.88 0.43 15.31
N LEU A 138 -9.73 1.08 15.12
CA LEU A 138 -8.58 0.46 14.47
C LEU A 138 -8.08 -0.79 15.23
N LYS A 139 -8.00 -0.72 16.56
CA LYS A 139 -7.65 -1.88 17.40
C LYS A 139 -8.67 -3.01 17.23
N ARG A 140 -9.98 -2.71 17.19
CA ARG A 140 -11.05 -3.69 16.97
C ARG A 140 -10.96 -4.36 15.60
N LEU A 141 -10.73 -3.60 14.52
CA LEU A 141 -10.56 -4.13 13.17
C LEU A 141 -9.34 -5.05 13.06
N ARG A 142 -8.22 -4.66 13.68
CA ARG A 142 -7.01 -5.50 13.75
C ARG A 142 -7.26 -6.79 14.50
N ARG A 143 -7.95 -6.72 15.64
CA ARG A 143 -8.33 -7.91 16.43
C ARG A 143 -9.19 -8.87 15.60
N ARG A 144 -10.26 -8.38 14.97
CA ARG A 144 -11.13 -9.19 14.09
C ARG A 144 -10.37 -9.82 12.92
N SER A 145 -9.45 -9.07 12.31
CA SER A 145 -8.60 -9.60 11.23
C SER A 145 -7.71 -10.75 11.72
N LYS A 146 -7.15 -10.61 12.94
CA LYS A 146 -6.34 -11.66 13.56
C LYS A 146 -7.18 -12.88 13.94
N GLU A 147 -8.35 -12.69 14.56
CA GLU A 147 -9.28 -13.77 14.90
C GLU A 147 -9.72 -14.54 13.64
N GLY A 148 -10.06 -13.84 12.55
CA GLY A 148 -10.39 -14.47 11.28
C GLY A 148 -9.23 -15.26 10.68
N GLN A 149 -8.00 -14.76 10.85
CA GLN A 149 -6.80 -15.52 10.47
C GLN A 149 -6.62 -16.76 11.36
N ASP A 150 -6.69 -16.62 12.69
CA ASP A 150 -6.48 -17.74 13.61
C ASP A 150 -7.53 -18.83 13.39
N HIS A 151 -8.79 -18.47 13.15
CA HIS A 151 -9.84 -19.39 12.77
C HIS A 151 -9.57 -20.09 11.43
N ALA A 152 -9.12 -19.36 10.40
CA ALA A 152 -8.73 -19.98 9.13
C ALA A 152 -7.52 -20.94 9.30
N ARG A 153 -6.53 -20.61 10.14
CA ARG A 153 -5.41 -21.52 10.47
C ARG A 153 -5.92 -22.78 11.16
N ALA A 154 -6.83 -22.64 12.13
CA ALA A 154 -7.43 -23.77 12.83
C ALA A 154 -8.22 -24.71 11.89
N GLN A 155 -8.82 -24.15 10.83
CA GLN A 155 -9.46 -24.92 9.75
C GLN A 155 -8.47 -25.49 8.71
N GLY A 156 -7.17 -25.39 8.94
CA GLY A 156 -6.13 -25.85 8.02
C GLY A 156 -6.04 -25.04 6.72
N LYS A 157 -6.70 -23.87 6.63
CA LYS A 157 -6.64 -23.00 5.46
C LYS A 157 -5.32 -22.25 5.44
N HIS A 158 -4.67 -22.21 4.27
CA HIS A 158 -3.48 -21.39 4.07
C HIS A 158 -3.82 -19.90 4.10
N ILE A 159 -3.03 -19.12 4.83
CA ILE A 159 -3.19 -17.66 4.96
C ILE A 159 -2.05 -16.95 4.25
N GLY A 160 -2.40 -16.02 3.38
CA GLY A 160 -1.43 -15.25 2.59
C GLY A 160 -1.37 -15.72 1.14
N ARG A 161 -0.25 -15.44 0.47
CA ARG A 161 -0.10 -15.69 -0.97
C ARG A 161 -0.28 -17.18 -1.29
N PRO A 162 -1.16 -17.56 -2.24
CA PRO A 162 -1.33 -18.97 -2.63
C PRO A 162 0.01 -19.63 -2.97
N PHE A 163 0.15 -20.90 -2.61
CA PHE A 163 1.31 -21.68 -2.98
C PHE A 163 1.44 -21.82 -4.51
N LYS A 164 2.68 -21.97 -4.98
CA LYS A 164 2.96 -22.31 -6.38
C LYS A 164 2.53 -23.75 -6.63
N ASN A 165 1.99 -24.04 -7.82
CA ASN A 165 1.61 -25.40 -8.20
C ASN A 165 2.87 -26.29 -8.25
N LEU A 166 2.87 -27.34 -7.43
CA LEU A 166 4.03 -28.23 -7.26
C LEU A 166 4.32 -29.05 -8.52
N ALA A 167 3.29 -29.51 -9.24
CA ALA A 167 3.47 -30.30 -10.47
C ALA A 167 4.21 -29.50 -11.55
N LEU A 168 3.87 -28.22 -11.70
CA LEU A 168 4.60 -27.33 -12.62
C LEU A 168 6.05 -27.09 -12.18
N LEU A 169 6.32 -27.02 -10.86
CA LEU A 169 7.68 -26.87 -10.33
C LEU A 169 8.51 -28.11 -10.59
N GLN A 170 7.93 -29.29 -10.42
CA GLN A 170 8.56 -30.58 -10.70
C GLN A 170 8.86 -30.74 -12.19
N GLU A 171 7.92 -30.40 -13.08
CA GLU A 171 8.13 -30.47 -14.52
C GLU A 171 9.23 -29.50 -14.98
N ALA A 172 9.20 -28.27 -14.48
CA ALA A 172 10.27 -27.31 -14.79
C ALA A 172 11.63 -27.75 -14.23
N ALA A 173 11.66 -28.40 -13.06
CA ALA A 173 12.89 -28.95 -12.49
C ALA A 173 13.42 -30.10 -13.35
N ARG A 174 12.53 -30.97 -13.86
CA ARG A 174 12.87 -32.09 -14.75
C ARG A 174 13.59 -31.58 -16.00
N LEU A 175 13.03 -30.58 -16.69
CA LEU A 175 13.62 -29.97 -17.90
C LEU A 175 15.00 -29.35 -17.66
N VAL A 176 15.26 -28.87 -16.44
CA VAL A 176 16.57 -28.31 -16.07
C VAL A 176 17.56 -29.43 -15.77
N VAL A 177 17.15 -30.45 -15.02
CA VAL A 177 18.01 -31.57 -14.61
C VAL A 177 18.38 -32.45 -15.81
N SER A 178 17.48 -32.63 -16.79
CA SER A 178 17.76 -33.33 -18.04
C SER A 178 18.67 -32.55 -19.01
N GLY A 179 18.94 -31.27 -18.71
CA GLY A 179 19.77 -30.40 -19.56
C GLY A 179 19.05 -29.85 -20.80
N GLU A 180 17.76 -30.13 -20.97
CA GLU A 180 16.96 -29.68 -22.11
C GLU A 180 16.76 -28.14 -22.12
N CYS A 181 16.71 -27.52 -20.94
CA CYS A 181 16.45 -26.09 -20.80
C CYS A 181 17.27 -25.43 -19.69
N SER A 182 17.61 -24.14 -19.90
CA SER A 182 18.05 -23.29 -18.80
C SER A 182 16.91 -23.02 -17.83
N ILE A 183 17.22 -22.74 -16.56
CA ILE A 183 16.23 -22.42 -15.50
C ILE A 183 15.20 -21.38 -15.95
N ARG A 184 15.65 -20.34 -16.67
CA ARG A 184 14.75 -19.27 -17.15
C ARG A 184 13.82 -19.77 -18.24
N LYS A 185 14.34 -20.56 -19.19
CA LYS A 185 13.58 -21.13 -20.30
C LYS A 185 12.55 -22.16 -19.79
N ALA A 186 12.96 -23.05 -18.89
CA ALA A 186 12.09 -24.04 -18.27
C ALA A 186 10.92 -23.39 -17.51
N ALA A 187 11.20 -22.39 -16.65
CA ALA A 187 10.17 -21.65 -15.93
C ALA A 187 9.18 -20.94 -16.86
N GLN A 188 9.67 -20.34 -17.95
CA GLN A 188 8.82 -19.68 -18.95
C GLN A 188 7.96 -20.67 -19.73
N GLN A 189 8.54 -21.81 -20.13
CA GLN A 189 7.88 -22.84 -20.92
C GLN A 189 6.69 -23.44 -20.17
N VAL A 190 6.87 -23.86 -18.92
CA VAL A 190 5.78 -24.42 -18.10
C VAL A 190 4.73 -23.38 -17.68
N SER A 191 5.07 -22.09 -17.78
CA SER A 191 4.21 -20.99 -17.36
C SER A 191 3.45 -20.33 -18.51
N ARG A 192 3.68 -20.76 -19.76
CA ARG A 192 3.07 -20.16 -20.95
C ARG A 192 1.56 -20.38 -20.94
N GLY A 193 0.80 -19.32 -21.22
CA GLY A 193 -0.67 -19.36 -21.22
C GLY A 193 -1.34 -19.35 -19.83
N LEU A 194 -0.57 -19.47 -18.73
CA LEU A 194 -1.14 -19.47 -17.39
C LEU A 194 -1.45 -18.06 -16.86
N PRO A 195 -2.53 -17.90 -16.07
CA PRO A 195 -2.85 -16.67 -15.39
C PRO A 195 -1.81 -16.33 -14.31
N LYS A 196 -1.72 -15.04 -13.96
CA LYS A 196 -0.71 -14.53 -13.01
C LYS A 196 -1.05 -14.88 -11.55
N VAL A 197 -2.33 -15.03 -11.25
CA VAL A 197 -2.89 -15.40 -9.94
C VAL A 197 -4.15 -16.23 -10.21
N PRO A 198 -4.29 -17.44 -9.65
CA PRO A 198 -5.56 -18.16 -9.69
C PRO A 198 -6.49 -17.61 -8.60
N GLU A 199 -7.77 -17.45 -8.92
CA GLU A 199 -8.81 -17.00 -7.97
C GLU A 199 -9.15 -18.07 -6.92
N GLN A 200 -8.70 -19.32 -7.12
CA GLN A 200 -8.97 -20.44 -6.21
C GLN A 200 -7.70 -21.12 -5.68
N PRO A 201 -7.69 -21.60 -4.43
CA PRO A 201 -6.62 -22.43 -3.90
C PRO A 201 -6.48 -23.71 -4.74
N GLY A 202 -5.34 -23.88 -5.42
CA GLY A 202 -5.04 -25.02 -6.29
C GLY A 202 -4.85 -24.68 -7.77
N GLY A 203 -5.21 -23.47 -8.22
CA GLY A 203 -5.05 -23.09 -9.62
C GLY A 203 -3.59 -22.97 -10.09
N LEU A 204 -3.35 -23.25 -11.36
CA LEU A 204 -2.03 -23.18 -12.00
C LEU A 204 -1.57 -21.72 -12.10
N CYS A 205 -0.44 -21.37 -11.47
CA CYS A 205 0.13 -20.02 -11.56
C CYS A 205 1.52 -20.06 -12.21
N ARG A 206 1.90 -18.95 -12.86
CA ARG A 206 3.25 -18.80 -13.43
C ARG A 206 4.34 -19.03 -12.39
N ILE A 207 5.33 -19.83 -12.76
CA ILE A 207 6.56 -20.08 -12.02
C ILE A 207 7.62 -19.09 -12.50
N SER A 208 8.27 -18.42 -11.56
CA SER A 208 9.44 -17.60 -11.87
C SER A 208 10.71 -18.44 -11.80
N ALA A 209 11.75 -18.01 -12.54
CA ALA A 209 13.08 -18.61 -12.43
C ALA A 209 13.60 -18.60 -10.98
N ALA A 210 13.24 -17.59 -10.18
CA ALA A 210 13.59 -17.52 -8.76
C ALA A 210 12.91 -18.60 -7.92
N SER A 211 11.60 -18.85 -8.14
CA SER A 211 10.90 -19.95 -7.48
C SER A 211 11.47 -21.31 -7.85
N LEU A 212 11.80 -21.51 -9.14
CA LEU A 212 12.42 -22.75 -9.61
C LEU A 212 13.83 -22.97 -9.03
N ARG A 213 14.65 -21.91 -8.92
CA ARG A 213 15.97 -22.00 -8.24
C ARG A 213 15.84 -22.44 -6.79
N ARG A 214 14.90 -21.86 -6.04
CA ARG A 214 14.65 -22.27 -4.65
C ARG A 214 14.23 -23.73 -4.56
N PHE A 215 13.40 -24.19 -5.49
CA PHE A 215 12.96 -25.59 -5.55
C PHE A 215 14.13 -26.55 -5.83
N LEU A 216 14.95 -26.25 -6.84
CA LEU A 216 16.15 -27.03 -7.17
C LEU A 216 17.18 -27.04 -6.03
N ASN A 217 17.29 -25.94 -5.28
CA ASN A 217 18.22 -25.82 -4.16
C ASN A 217 17.67 -26.41 -2.84
N GLY A 218 16.47 -26.99 -2.83
CA GLY A 218 15.83 -27.51 -1.62
C GLY A 218 15.43 -26.44 -0.60
N THR A 219 15.45 -25.16 -0.96
CA THR A 219 15.06 -24.01 -0.10
C THR A 219 13.65 -23.51 -0.40
N TRP A 220 12.84 -24.36 -1.03
CA TRP A 220 11.45 -24.10 -1.32
C TRP A 220 10.56 -24.69 -0.22
N GLU A 221 9.77 -23.82 0.38
CA GLU A 221 8.80 -24.16 1.41
C GLU A 221 7.41 -24.09 0.78
N GLY A 222 6.75 -25.25 0.63
CA GLY A 222 5.40 -25.39 0.08
C GLY A 222 4.39 -25.92 1.09
N GLN A 223 3.21 -26.32 0.60
CA GLN A 223 2.22 -27.09 1.36
C GLN A 223 2.85 -28.43 1.79
N GLY A 224 3.30 -28.52 3.04
CA GLY A 224 3.83 -29.77 3.64
C GLY A 224 5.30 -29.76 4.07
N GLY A 225 6.00 -28.63 4.04
CA GLY A 225 7.41 -28.54 4.47
C GLY A 225 8.41 -28.65 3.30
N PRO A 226 9.72 -28.80 3.58
CA PRO A 226 10.75 -28.79 2.54
C PRO A 226 10.58 -30.00 1.62
N ALA A 227 10.34 -29.76 0.33
CA ALA A 227 10.35 -30.82 -0.67
C ALA A 227 11.80 -31.31 -0.85
N LYS A 228 12.04 -32.62 -0.72
CA LYS A 228 13.36 -33.21 -1.02
C LYS A 228 13.71 -32.91 -2.48
N PRO A 229 14.87 -32.28 -2.77
CA PRO A 229 15.28 -32.02 -4.14
C PRO A 229 15.46 -33.35 -4.89
N LEU A 230 15.06 -33.37 -6.17
CA LEU A 230 15.40 -34.46 -7.10
C LEU A 230 16.94 -34.53 -7.18
N GLU A 231 17.51 -35.72 -6.96
CA GLU A 231 18.96 -35.90 -6.96
C GLU A 231 19.55 -35.43 -8.29
N HIS A 232 20.47 -34.46 -8.19
CA HIS A 232 21.15 -33.92 -9.36
C HIS A 232 22.36 -34.82 -9.68
N PRO A 233 22.47 -35.42 -10.88
CA PRO A 233 23.54 -36.36 -11.21
C PRO A 233 24.94 -35.72 -11.36
N ARG A 234 25.12 -34.41 -11.09
CA ARG A 234 26.39 -33.69 -11.35
C ARG A 234 27.19 -33.33 -10.09
N ARG A 235 26.94 -33.95 -8.94
CA ARG A 235 27.74 -33.73 -7.70
C ARG A 235 28.80 -34.81 -7.40
N ARG A 236 29.21 -35.61 -8.39
CA ARG A 236 30.45 -36.41 -8.33
C ARG A 236 31.29 -36.21 -9.59
N ALA A 237 31.96 -35.07 -9.67
CA ALA A 237 33.20 -34.99 -10.44
C ALA A 237 34.14 -34.12 -9.62
N GLY A 238 35.07 -34.79 -8.93
CA GLY A 238 36.18 -34.13 -8.25
C GLY A 238 36.90 -33.24 -9.26
N ARG A 239 37.27 -32.04 -8.80
CA ARG A 239 38.13 -31.13 -9.55
C ARG A 239 39.44 -31.88 -9.85
N PRO A 240 39.87 -32.06 -11.12
CA PRO A 240 41.19 -32.63 -11.37
C PRO A 240 42.24 -31.67 -10.80
N GLN A 241 43.15 -32.21 -9.98
CA GLN A 241 44.34 -31.50 -9.53
C GLN A 241 45.24 -31.31 -10.74
N ASN A 242 45.63 -30.06 -11.00
CA ASN A 242 46.63 -29.72 -12.01
C ASN A 242 48.02 -30.10 -11.49
N PRO A 243 48.80 -30.96 -12.17
CA PRO A 243 50.20 -31.17 -11.87
C PRO A 243 51.05 -30.37 -12.86
N SER A 244 51.72 -29.30 -12.42
CA SER A 244 53.02 -28.83 -12.92
C SER A 244 53.25 -27.36 -12.61
N ALA A 245 54.16 -27.08 -11.67
CA ALA A 245 55.06 -25.92 -11.70
C ALA A 245 56.19 -26.15 -10.68
N GLN A 246 57.10 -27.06 -11.03
CA GLN A 246 58.50 -27.02 -10.60
C GLN A 246 59.34 -26.81 -11.86
N ASP A 247 60.45 -26.10 -11.68
CA ASP A 247 61.51 -25.73 -12.63
C ASP A 247 61.31 -24.46 -13.47
N ARG A 248 61.67 -23.32 -12.88
CA ARG A 248 62.92 -22.58 -13.20
C ARG A 248 63.18 -21.46 -12.19
#